data_AF-A0A6V8N5R8-F1
#
_entry.id   AF-A0A6V8N5R8-F1
#
_cell.length_a   1.000
_cell.length_b   1.000
_cell.length_c   1.000
_cell.angle_alpha   90.00
_cell.angle_beta   90.00
_cell.angle_gamma   90.00
#
_symmetry.space_group_name_H-M   'P 1'
#
loop_
_entity.id
_entity.type
_entity.pdbx_description
1 polymer ?
#
loop_
_entity_poly.entity_id
_entity_poly.type
_entity_poly.pdbx_seq_one_letter_code
_entity_poly.pdbx_strand_id
1 'polypeptide(L)'
;MNVVFAEILHMLRSIHKSRYKKESPAGFSSDNVQVTGQSSSDLIKEKLLAGKPAMIARFGSGELTAALAYHFAQLPEPWTRKAWRYICQEYPEFWWDRCLSRGLTRNAGFFPADEKLYDRFAALLIDDMHYVDVLGSWLSGERVFETQLASAVKIGLDDLQPYRHANPWSEALAGKTVLVIHPFTKSIAAQYQKRELLFDDPRVLPEFELKTITAVQSIAFNTKSPFGTWFDALDHMSDQMARTEFDVAIIGCGAYGFPLAARAKRLGKQAVHLGGATQLLFGVNGKRWGDIGNQHWVRPLPEERPPGFETIEGGCYW
;
A
#
# COMPACT_ATOMS: atom_id res chain seq x y z
N MET A 1 21.67 -15.30 -7.82
CA MET A 1 23.05 -15.16 -7.29
C MET A 1 23.38 -16.36 -6.41
N ASN A 2 24.64 -16.83 -6.38
CA ASN A 2 25.03 -17.95 -5.52
C ASN A 2 24.89 -17.56 -4.03
N VAL A 3 24.32 -18.46 -3.23
CA VAL A 3 23.99 -18.25 -1.80
C VAL A 3 25.21 -17.82 -0.99
N VAL A 4 26.38 -18.43 -1.23
CA VAL A 4 27.62 -18.11 -0.52
C VAL A 4 28.04 -16.66 -0.78
N PHE A 5 27.91 -16.19 -2.02
CA PHE A 5 28.23 -14.80 -2.37
C PHE A 5 27.26 -13.82 -1.71
N ALA A 6 25.96 -14.13 -1.66
CA ALA A 6 24.99 -13.28 -0.98
C ALA A 6 25.30 -13.16 0.52
N GLU A 7 25.62 -14.27 1.19
CA GLU A 7 25.99 -14.28 2.61
C GLU A 7 27.25 -13.44 2.90
N ILE A 8 28.27 -13.54 2.04
CA ILE A 8 29.47 -12.69 2.15
C ILE A 8 29.10 -11.21 2.01
N LEU A 9 28.27 -10.84 1.03
CA LEU A 9 27.83 -9.45 0.85
C LEU A 9 27.03 -8.94 2.05
N HIS A 10 26.14 -9.76 2.62
CA HIS A 10 25.40 -9.41 3.84
C HIS A 10 26.34 -9.17 5.02
N MET A 11 27.34 -10.03 5.21
CA MET A 11 28.36 -9.86 6.25
C MET A 11 29.15 -8.55 6.07
N LEU A 12 29.63 -8.28 4.86
CA LEU A 12 30.36 -7.05 4.54
C LEU A 12 29.51 -5.80 4.75
N ARG A 13 28.24 -5.81 4.33
CA ARG A 13 27.29 -4.73 4.58
C ARG A 13 27.07 -4.51 6.08
N SER A 14 26.94 -5.57 6.86
CA SER A 14 26.78 -5.49 8.32
C SER A 14 27.99 -4.82 9.00
N ILE A 15 29.20 -5.21 8.60
CA ILE A 15 30.45 -4.60 9.09
C ILE A 15 30.55 -3.12 8.67
N HIS A 16 30.20 -2.79 7.43
CA HIS A 16 30.19 -1.40 6.99
C HIS A 16 29.16 -0.56 7.77
N LYS A 17 27.96 -1.11 7.98
CA LYS A 17 26.87 -0.45 8.74
C LYS A 17 27.28 -0.13 10.17
N SER A 18 27.95 -1.06 10.87
CA SER A 18 28.38 -0.86 12.26
C SER A 18 29.44 0.25 12.40
N ARG A 19 30.26 0.46 11.36
CA ARG A 19 31.31 1.49 11.35
C ARG A 19 30.82 2.87 10.95
N TYR A 20 29.94 2.98 9.94
CA TYR A 20 29.62 4.26 9.30
C TYR A 20 28.20 4.76 9.55
N LYS A 21 27.32 3.98 10.20
CA LYS A 21 25.95 4.38 10.63
C LYS A 21 25.14 5.19 9.59
N LYS A 22 25.18 4.79 8.31
CA LYS A 22 24.31 5.38 7.28
C LYS A 22 22.87 4.90 7.42
N GLU A 23 21.93 5.77 7.07
CA GLU A 23 20.50 5.46 6.97
C GLU A 23 20.23 4.40 5.90
N SER A 24 19.20 3.59 6.12
CA SER A 24 18.78 2.56 5.16
C SER A 24 18.07 3.21 3.98
N PRO A 25 18.39 2.83 2.73
CA PRO A 25 17.64 3.26 1.54
C PRO A 25 16.16 2.85 1.54
N ALA A 26 15.78 1.86 2.38
CA ALA A 26 14.41 1.41 2.59
C ALA A 26 13.88 1.80 3.99
N GLY A 27 14.51 2.80 4.63
CA GLY A 27 14.13 3.29 5.95
C GLY A 27 12.96 4.28 5.90
N PHE A 28 12.34 4.48 7.06
CA PHE A 28 11.36 5.54 7.28
C PHE A 28 12.02 6.91 7.08
N SER A 29 11.34 7.83 6.38
CA SER A 29 11.78 9.22 6.25
C SER A 29 10.57 10.12 5.99
N SER A 30 10.60 11.31 6.57
CA SER A 30 9.67 12.41 6.29
C SER A 30 10.30 13.48 5.39
N ASP A 31 11.55 13.32 4.96
CA ASP A 31 12.29 14.37 4.24
C ASP A 31 11.73 14.62 2.84
N ASN A 32 11.00 13.65 2.31
CA ASN A 32 10.32 13.72 1.02
C ASN A 32 8.97 14.48 1.12
N VAL A 33 8.46 14.76 2.32
CA VAL A 33 7.14 15.37 2.52
C VAL A 33 7.18 16.87 2.15
N GLN A 34 6.21 17.29 1.34
CA GLN A 34 6.08 18.67 0.85
C GLN A 34 4.94 19.43 1.52
N VAL A 35 3.87 18.73 1.91
CA VAL A 35 2.67 19.29 2.55
C VAL A 35 2.30 18.45 3.77
N THR A 36 1.87 19.09 4.85
CA THR A 36 1.51 18.41 6.11
C THR A 36 0.22 18.93 6.73
N GLY A 37 -0.41 18.12 7.57
CA GLY A 37 -1.55 18.51 8.39
C GLY A 37 -2.80 18.82 7.57
N GLN A 38 -3.58 19.82 8.00
CA GLN A 38 -4.85 20.17 7.36
C GLN A 38 -4.71 20.46 5.86
N SER A 39 -3.62 21.10 5.44
CA SER A 39 -3.37 21.39 4.02
C SER A 39 -3.24 20.12 3.16
N SER A 40 -2.76 19.01 3.72
CA SER A 40 -2.74 17.71 3.05
C SER A 40 -4.16 17.18 2.83
N SER A 41 -5.03 17.30 3.84
CA SER A 41 -6.45 16.93 3.73
C SER A 41 -7.18 17.79 2.71
N ASP A 42 -6.96 19.11 2.75
CA ASP A 42 -7.58 20.05 1.81
C ASP A 42 -7.17 19.76 0.36
N LEU A 43 -5.91 19.41 0.13
CA LEU A 43 -5.41 18.99 -1.19
C LEU A 43 -6.11 17.71 -1.69
N ILE A 44 -6.24 16.68 -0.85
CA ILE A 44 -6.96 15.45 -1.23
C ILE A 44 -8.42 15.79 -1.53
N LYS A 45 -9.05 16.61 -0.70
CA LYS A 45 -10.44 17.05 -0.87
C LYS A 45 -10.64 17.77 -2.21
N GLU A 46 -9.75 18.69 -2.55
CA GLU A 46 -9.75 19.39 -3.83
C GLU A 46 -9.66 18.41 -5.02
N LYS A 47 -8.74 17.45 -4.97
CA LYS A 47 -8.59 16.43 -6.03
C LYS A 47 -9.87 15.62 -6.21
N LEU A 48 -10.52 15.22 -5.13
CA LEU A 48 -11.78 14.47 -5.18
C LEU A 48 -12.94 15.30 -5.72
N LEU A 49 -13.09 16.54 -5.24
CA LEU A 49 -14.16 17.45 -5.69
C LEU A 49 -14.01 17.85 -7.17
N ALA A 50 -12.78 17.90 -7.69
CA ALA A 50 -12.53 18.20 -9.10
C ALA A 50 -13.13 17.17 -10.08
N GLY A 51 -13.46 15.96 -9.61
CA GLY A 51 -14.06 14.89 -10.43
C GLY A 51 -13.19 14.39 -11.59
N LYS A 52 -11.90 14.78 -11.63
CA LYS A 52 -10.93 14.32 -12.63
C LYS A 52 -10.29 13.02 -12.17
N PRO A 53 -9.84 12.15 -13.10
CA PRO A 53 -9.13 10.92 -12.75
C PRO A 53 -7.93 11.24 -11.86
N ALA A 54 -7.86 10.59 -10.70
CA ALA A 54 -6.83 10.87 -9.70
C ALA A 54 -6.46 9.62 -8.90
N MET A 55 -5.19 9.49 -8.55
CA MET A 55 -4.66 8.45 -7.68
C MET A 55 -3.97 9.10 -6.47
N ILE A 56 -4.60 8.93 -5.32
CA ILE A 56 -4.06 9.25 -4.01
C ILE A 56 -3.60 7.92 -3.40
N ALA A 57 -2.32 7.77 -3.13
CA ALA A 57 -1.77 6.46 -2.75
C ALA A 57 -0.63 6.55 -1.73
N ARG A 58 -0.23 5.39 -1.23
CA ARG A 58 0.98 5.18 -0.42
C ARG A 58 1.67 3.90 -0.85
N PHE A 59 2.99 3.85 -0.68
CA PHE A 59 3.72 2.60 -0.79
C PHE A 59 3.66 1.81 0.50
N GLY A 60 3.78 0.49 0.40
CA GLY A 60 4.24 -0.32 1.52
C GLY A 60 5.74 -0.54 1.44
N SER A 61 6.38 -0.75 2.59
CA SER A 61 7.83 -0.92 2.66
C SER A 61 8.31 -2.12 1.84
N GLY A 62 7.56 -3.23 1.85
CA GLY A 62 7.87 -4.42 1.05
C GLY A 62 7.75 -4.16 -0.45
N GLU A 63 6.66 -3.53 -0.87
CA GLU A 63 6.40 -3.16 -2.26
C GLU A 63 7.49 -2.23 -2.82
N LEU A 64 7.84 -1.17 -2.07
CA LEU A 64 8.90 -0.24 -2.50
C LEU A 64 10.28 -0.91 -2.50
N THR A 65 10.58 -1.76 -1.53
CA THR A 65 11.86 -2.49 -1.51
C THR A 65 12.00 -3.40 -2.73
N ALA A 66 10.92 -4.05 -3.17
CA ALA A 66 10.91 -4.85 -4.39
C ALA A 66 11.16 -4.00 -5.63
N ALA A 67 10.52 -2.83 -5.75
CA ALA A 67 10.76 -1.88 -6.83
C ALA A 67 12.23 -1.40 -6.86
N LEU A 68 12.78 -1.04 -5.70
CA LEU A 68 14.18 -0.61 -5.57
C LEU A 68 15.16 -1.72 -5.98
N ALA A 69 14.89 -2.95 -5.55
CA ALA A 69 15.76 -4.09 -5.85
C ALA A 69 15.80 -4.39 -7.35
N TYR A 70 14.63 -4.41 -7.98
CA TYR A 70 14.50 -4.56 -9.42
C TYR A 70 15.18 -3.41 -10.17
N HIS A 71 14.90 -2.15 -9.80
CA HIS A 71 15.51 -0.98 -10.43
C HIS A 71 17.05 -1.03 -10.35
N PHE A 72 17.59 -1.39 -9.19
CA PHE A 72 19.03 -1.51 -9.01
C PHE A 72 19.64 -2.65 -9.84
N ALA A 73 18.92 -3.78 -9.95
CA ALA A 73 19.31 -4.89 -10.81
C ALA A 73 19.39 -4.47 -12.28
N GLN A 74 18.51 -3.56 -12.74
CA GLN A 74 18.49 -3.07 -14.13
C GLN A 74 19.51 -1.97 -14.45
N LEU A 75 20.16 -1.34 -13.46
CA LEU A 75 21.16 -0.30 -13.75
C LEU A 75 22.31 -0.86 -14.61
N PRO A 76 22.80 -0.13 -15.63
CA PRO A 76 23.89 -0.57 -16.51
C PRO A 76 25.25 -0.42 -15.82
N GLU A 77 25.40 -1.03 -14.65
CA GLU A 77 26.61 -1.02 -13.83
C GLU A 77 27.19 -2.44 -13.71
N PRO A 78 28.53 -2.58 -13.70
CA PRO A 78 29.16 -3.87 -13.47
C PRO A 78 28.83 -4.38 -12.06
N TRP A 79 28.77 -5.71 -11.93
CA TRP A 79 28.43 -6.37 -10.67
C TRP A 79 29.27 -5.89 -9.48
N THR A 80 30.57 -5.65 -9.67
CA THR A 80 31.48 -5.19 -8.61
C THR A 80 31.07 -3.82 -8.05
N ARG A 81 30.62 -2.91 -8.92
CA ARG A 81 30.11 -1.60 -8.51
C ARG A 81 28.80 -1.73 -7.76
N LYS A 82 27.87 -2.58 -8.23
CA LYS A 82 26.62 -2.85 -7.52
C LYS A 82 26.87 -3.45 -6.13
N ALA A 83 27.78 -4.41 -6.03
CA ALA A 83 28.20 -5.02 -4.77
C ALA A 83 28.76 -3.97 -3.79
N TRP A 84 29.62 -3.06 -4.27
CA TRP A 84 30.16 -1.98 -3.44
C TRP A 84 29.06 -1.04 -2.93
N ARG A 85 28.17 -0.57 -3.81
CA ARG A 85 27.07 0.34 -3.45
C ARG A 85 26.07 -0.32 -2.49
N TYR A 86 25.82 -1.62 -2.64
CA TYR A 86 25.08 -2.43 -1.69
C TYR A 86 25.74 -2.44 -0.30
N ILE A 87 27.04 -2.73 -0.23
CA ILE A 87 27.82 -2.73 1.02
C ILE A 87 27.79 -1.36 1.68
N CYS A 88 27.91 -0.29 0.88
CA CYS A 88 27.88 1.10 1.32
C CYS A 88 26.50 1.61 1.74
N GLN A 89 25.45 0.79 1.64
CA GLN A 89 24.06 1.14 1.96
C GLN A 89 23.51 2.27 1.09
N GLU A 90 23.94 2.37 -0.17
CA GLU A 90 23.34 3.32 -1.12
C GLU A 90 22.03 2.80 -1.71
N TYR A 91 21.95 1.47 -1.89
CA TYR A 91 20.79 0.75 -2.40
C TYR A 91 20.47 -0.48 -1.54
N PRO A 92 19.24 -1.02 -1.61
CA PRO A 92 18.95 -2.35 -1.09
C PRO A 92 19.61 -3.43 -1.98
N GLU A 93 19.18 -4.67 -1.84
CA GLU A 93 19.61 -5.80 -2.65
C GLU A 93 19.37 -5.55 -4.15
N PHE A 94 20.25 -6.00 -5.05
CA PHE A 94 20.03 -6.02 -6.51
C PHE A 94 19.70 -7.43 -7.04
N TRP A 95 19.16 -8.26 -6.15
CA TRP A 95 18.72 -9.62 -6.41
C TRP A 95 17.51 -9.92 -5.53
N TRP A 96 16.77 -10.98 -5.85
CA TRP A 96 15.70 -11.45 -5.00
C TRP A 96 16.25 -12.20 -3.78
N ASP A 97 16.52 -11.45 -2.72
CA ASP A 97 16.92 -12.04 -1.45
C ASP A 97 15.78 -12.87 -0.84
N ARG A 98 16.15 -13.89 -0.04
CA ARG A 98 15.21 -14.76 0.65
C ARG A 98 14.32 -13.98 1.61
N CYS A 99 14.83 -12.96 2.30
CA CYS A 99 14.01 -12.15 3.21
C CYS A 99 13.01 -11.30 2.42
N LEU A 100 13.44 -10.69 1.31
CA LEU A 100 12.56 -9.90 0.43
C LEU A 100 11.47 -10.78 -0.20
N SER A 101 11.85 -11.90 -0.80
CA SER A 101 10.94 -12.89 -1.40
C SER A 101 9.94 -13.42 -0.37
N ARG A 102 10.41 -13.73 0.85
CA ARG A 102 9.56 -14.15 1.95
C ARG A 102 8.62 -13.04 2.41
N GLY A 103 9.07 -11.78 2.46
CA GLY A 103 8.24 -10.64 2.82
C GLY A 103 7.09 -10.43 1.83
N LEU A 104 7.39 -10.46 0.53
CA LEU A 104 6.38 -10.34 -0.53
C LEU A 104 5.34 -11.47 -0.44
N THR A 105 5.78 -12.71 -0.30
CA THR A 105 4.89 -13.88 -0.29
C THR A 105 4.09 -14.00 1.01
N ARG A 106 4.76 -13.88 2.16
CA ARG A 106 4.12 -14.04 3.47
C ARG A 106 3.26 -12.85 3.85
N ASN A 107 3.81 -11.64 3.80
CA ASN A 107 3.16 -10.47 4.38
C ASN A 107 2.31 -9.75 3.34
N ALA A 108 2.81 -9.59 2.12
CA ALA A 108 2.11 -8.87 1.06
C ALA A 108 1.14 -9.77 0.27
N GLY A 109 1.20 -11.09 0.49
CA GLY A 109 0.32 -12.09 -0.12
C GLY A 109 0.66 -12.37 -1.59
N PHE A 110 1.89 -12.15 -2.04
CA PHE A 110 2.30 -12.47 -3.40
C PHE A 110 2.41 -13.99 -3.60
N PHE A 111 1.93 -14.52 -4.73
CA PHE A 111 2.03 -15.95 -5.04
C PHE A 111 2.03 -16.20 -6.56
N PRO A 112 2.59 -17.33 -7.03
CA PRO A 112 3.54 -18.17 -6.32
C PRO A 112 4.87 -17.43 -6.07
N ALA A 113 5.75 -18.05 -5.27
CA ALA A 113 7.08 -17.52 -5.02
C ALA A 113 7.99 -17.75 -6.24
N ASP A 114 8.05 -16.77 -7.15
CA ASP A 114 8.79 -16.88 -8.41
C ASP A 114 9.49 -15.57 -8.77
N GLU A 115 10.80 -15.63 -9.04
CA GLU A 115 11.63 -14.44 -9.33
C GLU A 115 11.19 -13.68 -10.57
N LYS A 116 10.72 -14.36 -11.63
CA LYS A 116 10.23 -13.69 -12.84
C LYS A 116 8.91 -12.96 -12.57
N LEU A 117 8.07 -13.51 -11.69
CA LEU A 117 6.86 -12.83 -11.26
C LEU A 117 7.16 -11.64 -10.34
N TYR A 118 8.20 -11.71 -9.51
CA TYR A 118 8.66 -10.55 -8.73
C TYR A 118 9.19 -9.44 -9.64
N ASP A 119 9.95 -9.78 -10.68
CA ASP A 119 10.40 -8.81 -11.70
C ASP A 119 9.21 -8.13 -12.37
N ARG A 120 8.21 -8.92 -12.79
CA ARG A 120 6.97 -8.38 -13.39
C ARG A 120 6.21 -7.48 -12.41
N PHE A 121 6.18 -7.83 -11.13
CA PHE A 121 5.50 -7.04 -10.09
C PHE A 121 6.20 -5.71 -9.83
N ALA A 122 7.52 -5.74 -9.69
CA ALA A 122 8.32 -4.54 -9.49
C ALA A 122 8.26 -3.61 -10.70
N ALA A 123 8.32 -4.16 -11.91
CA ALA A 123 8.14 -3.39 -13.14
C ALA A 123 6.75 -2.73 -13.21
N LEU A 124 5.68 -3.48 -12.88
CA LEU A 124 4.33 -2.93 -12.80
C LEU A 124 4.23 -1.79 -11.78
N LEU A 125 4.76 -1.98 -10.57
CA LEU A 125 4.75 -0.94 -9.54
C LEU A 125 5.45 0.33 -10.01
N ILE A 126 6.62 0.22 -10.65
CA ILE A 126 7.38 1.38 -11.16
C ILE A 126 6.60 2.09 -12.28
N ASP A 127 5.96 1.36 -13.19
CA ASP A 127 5.11 1.96 -14.22
C ASP A 127 3.92 2.70 -13.59
N ASP A 128 3.26 2.07 -12.62
CA ASP A 128 2.10 2.62 -11.91
C ASP A 128 2.43 3.91 -11.13
N MET A 129 3.71 4.18 -10.79
CA MET A 129 4.11 5.43 -10.11
C MET A 129 3.77 6.69 -10.91
N HIS A 130 3.80 6.63 -12.25
CA HIS A 130 3.47 7.77 -13.12
C HIS A 130 2.02 8.23 -12.99
N TYR A 131 1.15 7.40 -12.41
CA TYR A 131 -0.26 7.71 -12.23
C TYR A 131 -0.53 8.41 -10.89
N VAL A 132 0.42 8.48 -9.97
CA VAL A 132 0.20 9.08 -8.64
C VAL A 132 0.09 10.60 -8.74
N ASP A 133 -1.01 11.17 -8.19
CA ASP A 133 -1.20 12.62 -8.07
C ASP A 133 -0.87 13.12 -6.66
N VAL A 134 -1.15 12.28 -5.65
CA VAL A 134 -0.83 12.56 -4.23
C VAL A 134 -0.24 11.31 -3.61
N LEU A 135 0.94 11.43 -3.03
CA LEU A 135 1.64 10.33 -2.37
C LEU A 135 1.72 10.59 -0.85
N GLY A 136 1.14 9.71 -0.04
CA GLY A 136 1.46 9.61 1.38
C GLY A 136 2.88 9.08 1.55
N SER A 137 3.81 10.01 1.72
CA SER A 137 5.25 9.78 1.75
C SER A 137 5.72 9.41 3.15
N TRP A 138 6.51 8.35 3.25
CA TRP A 138 7.11 7.90 4.50
C TRP A 138 8.37 7.05 4.33
N LEU A 139 8.80 6.82 3.10
CA LEU A 139 9.95 5.96 2.80
C LEU A 139 11.04 6.76 2.09
N SER A 140 12.26 6.66 2.61
CA SER A 140 13.46 7.31 2.03
C SER A 140 13.70 6.91 0.57
N GLY A 141 13.42 5.66 0.22
CA GLY A 141 13.63 5.10 -1.13
C GLY A 141 12.75 5.71 -2.22
N GLU A 142 11.69 6.44 -1.88
CA GLU A 142 10.83 7.12 -2.85
C GLU A 142 11.63 8.11 -3.72
N ARG A 143 12.73 8.68 -3.19
CA ARG A 143 13.63 9.59 -3.91
C ARG A 143 14.29 8.97 -5.15
N VAL A 144 14.45 7.64 -5.17
CA VAL A 144 15.03 6.93 -6.32
C VAL A 144 14.10 7.01 -7.53
N PHE A 145 12.80 7.21 -7.29
CA PHE A 145 11.75 7.25 -8.32
C PHE A 145 11.20 8.66 -8.54
N GLU A 146 11.98 9.72 -8.27
CA GLU A 146 11.55 11.11 -8.47
C GLU A 146 11.04 11.38 -9.89
N THR A 147 11.67 10.79 -10.90
CA THR A 147 11.24 10.93 -12.30
C THR A 147 9.86 10.30 -12.52
N GLN A 148 9.63 9.10 -12.00
CA GLN A 148 8.34 8.41 -12.15
C GLN A 148 7.25 9.06 -11.30
N LEU A 149 7.61 9.67 -10.18
CA LEU A 149 6.71 10.38 -9.26
C LEU A 149 6.63 11.88 -9.52
N ALA A 150 7.12 12.37 -10.66
CA ALA A 150 7.25 13.81 -10.92
C ALA A 150 5.92 14.58 -10.85
N SER A 151 4.79 13.91 -11.10
CA SER A 151 3.44 14.48 -11.02
C SER A 151 2.84 14.46 -9.61
N ALA A 152 3.45 13.74 -8.66
CA ALA A 152 2.88 13.50 -7.35
C ALA A 152 3.27 14.61 -6.36
N VAL A 153 2.28 15.16 -5.66
CA VAL A 153 2.53 15.96 -4.45
C VAL A 153 2.68 15.02 -3.26
N LYS A 154 3.77 15.17 -2.51
CA LYS A 154 4.10 14.29 -1.38
C LYS A 154 3.56 14.87 -0.08
N ILE A 155 2.67 14.14 0.59
CA ILE A 155 2.07 14.52 1.87
C ILE A 155 2.56 13.60 2.99
N GLY A 156 2.36 13.96 4.26
CA GLY A 156 2.62 13.05 5.37
C GLY A 156 1.73 11.80 5.31
N LEU A 157 2.28 10.61 5.61
CA LEU A 157 1.50 9.36 5.60
C LEU A 157 0.26 9.40 6.50
N ASP A 158 0.40 9.93 7.72
CA ASP A 158 -0.72 10.07 8.65
C ASP A 158 -1.81 11.00 8.13
N ASP A 159 -1.45 11.95 7.25
CA ASP A 159 -2.41 12.90 6.72
C ASP A 159 -3.36 12.27 5.68
N LEU A 160 -3.05 11.07 5.17
CA LEU A 160 -4.00 10.30 4.37
C LEU A 160 -5.24 9.88 5.16
N GLN A 161 -5.17 9.82 6.50
CA GLN A 161 -6.28 9.41 7.35
C GLN A 161 -7.21 10.61 7.61
N PRO A 162 -8.45 10.62 7.09
CA PRO A 162 -9.30 11.82 7.13
C PRO A 162 -9.71 12.22 8.55
N TYR A 163 -9.87 11.25 9.46
CA TYR A 163 -10.25 11.47 10.87
C TYR A 163 -9.16 12.15 11.71
N ARG A 164 -7.99 12.45 11.15
CA ARG A 164 -6.92 13.20 11.83
C ARG A 164 -7.02 14.72 11.62
N HIS A 165 -7.99 15.18 10.84
CA HIS A 165 -8.10 16.56 10.39
C HIS A 165 -9.42 17.20 10.78
N ALA A 166 -9.41 18.50 11.02
CA ALA A 166 -10.61 19.26 11.36
C ALA A 166 -11.58 19.39 10.17
N ASN A 167 -11.05 19.43 8.94
CA ASN A 167 -11.82 19.27 7.71
C ASN A 167 -11.39 17.96 7.02
N PRO A 168 -12.11 16.85 7.23
CA PRO A 168 -11.75 15.58 6.64
C PRO A 168 -11.97 15.61 5.13
N TRP A 169 -10.98 15.16 4.36
CA TRP A 169 -11.09 15.08 2.90
C TRP A 169 -12.22 14.15 2.45
N SER A 170 -12.55 13.15 3.26
CA SER A 170 -13.60 12.16 2.97
C SER A 170 -15.00 12.77 2.95
N GLU A 171 -15.18 13.99 3.47
CA GLU A 171 -16.41 14.76 3.28
C GLU A 171 -16.76 14.92 1.79
N ALA A 172 -15.75 14.98 0.91
CA ALA A 172 -15.95 15.03 -0.54
C ALA A 172 -16.59 13.77 -1.13
N LEU A 173 -16.71 12.68 -0.36
CA LEU A 173 -17.39 11.46 -0.80
C LEU A 173 -18.91 11.57 -0.70
N ALA A 174 -19.44 12.59 -0.03
CA ALA A 174 -20.87 12.75 0.19
C ALA A 174 -21.66 12.69 -1.14
N GLY A 175 -22.68 11.83 -1.18
CA GLY A 175 -23.56 11.64 -2.34
C GLY A 175 -22.95 10.94 -3.56
N LYS A 176 -21.70 10.46 -3.47
CA LYS A 176 -21.04 9.72 -4.57
C LYS A 176 -21.36 8.24 -4.54
N THR A 177 -21.04 7.53 -5.61
CA THR A 177 -20.91 6.06 -5.59
C THR A 177 -19.46 5.68 -5.25
N VAL A 178 -19.25 5.07 -4.10
CA VAL A 178 -17.92 4.71 -3.58
C VAL A 178 -17.72 3.20 -3.61
N LEU A 179 -16.71 2.76 -4.35
CA LEU A 179 -16.30 1.36 -4.41
C LEU A 179 -15.19 1.09 -3.38
N VAL A 180 -15.46 0.23 -2.40
CA VAL A 180 -14.46 -0.21 -1.42
C VAL A 180 -13.89 -1.56 -1.84
N ILE A 181 -12.57 -1.63 -2.01
CA ILE A 181 -11.84 -2.89 -2.25
C ILE A 181 -11.04 -3.24 -1.01
N HIS A 182 -11.51 -4.23 -0.27
CA HIS A 182 -10.95 -4.60 1.02
C HIS A 182 -11.20 -6.09 1.34
N PRO A 183 -10.40 -6.76 2.19
CA PRO A 183 -10.73 -8.10 2.68
C PRO A 183 -11.97 -8.14 3.60
N PHE A 184 -12.28 -7.02 4.27
CA PHE A 184 -13.29 -6.95 5.35
C PHE A 184 -14.62 -6.33 4.87
N THR A 185 -15.10 -6.74 3.69
CA THR A 185 -16.28 -6.12 3.06
C THR A 185 -17.54 -6.28 3.87
N LYS A 186 -17.72 -7.40 4.60
CA LYS A 186 -18.91 -7.62 5.43
C LYS A 186 -18.87 -6.73 6.68
N SER A 187 -17.72 -6.64 7.34
CA SER A 187 -17.55 -5.71 8.48
C SER A 187 -17.76 -4.26 8.04
N ILE A 188 -17.17 -3.87 6.91
CA ILE A 188 -17.32 -2.51 6.35
C ILE A 188 -18.78 -2.21 6.02
N ALA A 189 -19.48 -3.11 5.35
CA ALA A 189 -20.90 -2.92 5.02
C ALA A 189 -21.76 -2.79 6.28
N ALA A 190 -21.54 -3.63 7.29
CA ALA A 190 -22.27 -3.59 8.56
C ALA A 190 -21.99 -2.31 9.35
N GLN A 191 -20.73 -1.87 9.43
CA GLN A 191 -20.35 -0.64 10.11
C GLN A 191 -20.89 0.61 9.40
N TYR A 192 -20.91 0.60 8.07
CA TYR A 192 -21.40 1.72 7.27
C TYR A 192 -22.89 2.02 7.51
N GLN A 193 -23.71 1.01 7.81
CA GLN A 193 -25.13 1.21 8.19
C GLN A 193 -25.32 2.04 9.47
N LYS A 194 -24.28 2.13 10.31
CA LYS A 194 -24.26 2.94 11.53
C LYS A 194 -23.13 3.98 11.52
N ARG A 195 -22.74 4.47 10.33
CA ARG A 195 -21.62 5.42 10.11
C ARG A 195 -21.63 6.62 11.05
N GLU A 196 -22.82 7.14 11.37
CA GLU A 196 -23.05 8.30 12.23
C GLU A 196 -22.62 8.07 13.69
N LEU A 197 -22.43 6.82 14.10
CA LEU A 197 -21.97 6.44 15.44
C LEU A 197 -20.46 6.20 15.51
N LEU A 198 -19.74 6.19 14.38
CA LEU A 198 -18.34 5.75 14.33
C LEU A 198 -17.35 6.86 14.67
N PHE A 199 -17.71 8.11 14.40
CA PHE A 199 -16.86 9.26 14.64
C PHE A 199 -17.68 10.38 15.26
N ASP A 200 -17.05 11.19 16.12
CA ASP A 200 -17.68 12.38 16.69
C ASP A 200 -18.02 13.40 15.60
N ASP A 201 -17.17 13.50 14.57
CA ASP A 201 -17.44 14.28 13.36
C ASP A 201 -18.05 13.37 12.26
N PRO A 202 -19.35 13.49 11.95
CA PRO A 202 -20.00 12.66 10.94
C PRO A 202 -19.46 12.91 9.52
N ARG A 203 -18.75 14.01 9.27
CA ARG A 203 -18.14 14.32 7.96
C ARG A 203 -16.96 13.40 7.63
N VAL A 204 -16.40 12.70 8.62
CA VAL A 204 -15.33 11.72 8.41
C VAL A 204 -15.83 10.55 7.55
N LEU A 205 -17.06 10.10 7.75
CA LEU A 205 -17.67 9.04 6.96
C LEU A 205 -19.08 9.47 6.55
N PRO A 206 -19.18 10.36 5.54
CA PRO A 206 -20.47 10.91 5.13
C PRO A 206 -21.33 9.85 4.44
N GLU A 207 -22.57 10.20 4.14
CA GLU A 207 -23.45 9.34 3.34
C GLU A 207 -23.07 9.34 1.85
N PHE A 208 -23.01 8.16 1.28
CA PHE A 208 -22.70 7.82 -0.11
C PHE A 208 -23.24 6.42 -0.46
N GLU A 209 -23.34 6.08 -1.74
CA GLU A 209 -23.69 4.73 -2.18
C GLU A 209 -22.47 3.81 -2.06
N LEU A 210 -22.50 2.86 -1.12
CA LEU A 210 -21.40 1.92 -0.89
C LEU A 210 -21.52 0.70 -1.81
N LYS A 211 -20.46 0.44 -2.59
CA LYS A 211 -20.21 -0.82 -3.29
C LYS A 211 -18.96 -1.48 -2.74
N THR A 212 -18.88 -2.80 -2.80
CA THR A 212 -17.73 -3.53 -2.26
C THR A 212 -17.25 -4.62 -3.21
N ILE A 213 -15.93 -4.74 -3.37
CA ILE A 213 -15.26 -5.92 -3.94
C ILE A 213 -14.41 -6.56 -2.84
N THR A 214 -14.62 -7.85 -2.58
CA THR A 214 -13.82 -8.58 -1.61
C THR A 214 -12.46 -8.87 -2.19
N ALA A 215 -11.41 -8.33 -1.56
CA ALA A 215 -10.05 -8.55 -2.00
C ALA A 215 -9.60 -10.00 -1.79
N VAL A 216 -8.87 -10.54 -2.75
CA VAL A 216 -8.25 -11.86 -2.64
C VAL A 216 -7.21 -11.85 -1.52
N GLN A 217 -7.26 -12.85 -0.63
CA GLN A 217 -6.35 -12.98 0.51
C GLN A 217 -5.48 -14.23 0.41
N SER A 218 -4.18 -14.02 0.26
CA SER A 218 -3.15 -15.04 0.08
C SER A 218 -1.94 -14.87 1.02
N ILE A 219 -2.11 -14.02 2.04
CA ILE A 219 -1.11 -13.79 3.09
C ILE A 219 -0.83 -15.06 3.91
N ALA A 220 0.21 -15.02 4.74
CA ALA A 220 0.65 -16.15 5.57
C ALA A 220 0.98 -17.41 4.76
N PHE A 221 1.46 -17.23 3.52
CA PHE A 221 1.67 -18.30 2.54
C PHE A 221 0.40 -19.10 2.22
N ASN A 222 -0.77 -18.50 2.41
CA ASN A 222 -2.01 -19.14 2.06
C ASN A 222 -2.19 -19.15 0.53
N THR A 223 -1.61 -20.16 -0.11
CA THR A 223 -1.70 -20.36 -1.56
C THR A 223 -2.98 -21.09 -1.99
N LYS A 224 -3.93 -21.34 -1.06
CA LYS A 224 -5.27 -21.85 -1.41
C LYS A 224 -6.10 -20.70 -2.00
N SER A 225 -5.66 -20.24 -3.16
CA SER A 225 -6.32 -19.26 -3.99
C SER A 225 -6.94 -19.98 -5.18
N PRO A 226 -8.14 -19.59 -5.67
CA PRO A 226 -8.67 -20.11 -6.92
C PRO A 226 -7.84 -19.65 -8.15
N PHE A 227 -6.89 -18.73 -7.95
CA PHE A 227 -6.04 -18.16 -8.98
C PHE A 227 -4.68 -18.87 -9.05
N GLY A 228 -4.12 -19.03 -10.26
CA GLY A 228 -2.80 -19.63 -10.45
C GLY A 228 -1.67 -18.71 -9.99
N THR A 229 -1.84 -17.40 -10.20
CA THR A 229 -0.88 -16.37 -9.83
C THR A 229 -1.55 -15.15 -9.19
N TRP A 230 -0.73 -14.33 -8.54
CA TRP A 230 -1.11 -13.03 -8.01
C TRP A 230 -1.63 -12.10 -9.12
N PHE A 231 -1.07 -12.20 -10.34
CA PHE A 231 -1.55 -11.43 -11.48
C PHE A 231 -2.95 -11.85 -11.92
N ASP A 232 -3.26 -13.15 -11.93
CA ASP A 232 -4.61 -13.63 -12.27
C ASP A 232 -5.65 -13.11 -11.25
N ALA A 233 -5.26 -13.04 -9.97
CA ALA A 233 -6.09 -12.45 -8.92
C ALA A 233 -6.24 -10.92 -9.09
N LEU A 234 -5.16 -10.22 -9.46
CA LEU A 234 -5.21 -8.78 -9.76
C LEU A 234 -6.13 -8.50 -10.96
N ASP A 235 -6.01 -9.28 -12.02
CA ASP A 235 -6.82 -9.14 -13.24
C ASP A 235 -8.29 -9.42 -12.94
N HIS A 236 -8.58 -10.45 -12.14
CA HIS A 236 -9.94 -10.74 -11.68
C HIS A 236 -10.58 -9.57 -10.92
N MET A 237 -9.87 -8.98 -9.94
CA MET A 237 -10.38 -7.82 -9.20
C MET A 237 -10.49 -6.58 -10.10
N SER A 238 -9.55 -6.41 -11.03
CA SER A 238 -9.58 -5.32 -12.02
C SER A 238 -10.78 -5.41 -12.96
N ASP A 239 -11.13 -6.62 -13.40
CA ASP A 239 -12.30 -6.87 -14.25
C ASP A 239 -13.61 -6.61 -13.50
N GLN A 240 -13.70 -7.00 -12.23
CA GLN A 240 -14.84 -6.64 -11.38
C GLN A 240 -14.97 -5.12 -11.24
N MET A 241 -13.85 -4.43 -11.00
CA MET A 241 -13.81 -2.97 -10.90
C MET A 241 -14.27 -2.32 -12.21
N ALA A 242 -13.80 -2.79 -13.37
CA ALA A 242 -14.17 -2.24 -14.67
C ALA A 242 -15.66 -2.42 -15.03
N ARG A 243 -16.34 -3.41 -14.43
CA ARG A 243 -17.78 -3.66 -14.62
C ARG A 243 -18.66 -2.98 -13.57
N THR A 244 -18.04 -2.34 -12.58
CA THR A 244 -18.75 -1.66 -11.49
C THR A 244 -18.79 -0.17 -11.79
N GLU A 245 -19.98 0.43 -11.79
CA GLU A 245 -20.09 1.89 -11.83
C GLU A 245 -19.78 2.49 -10.46
N PHE A 246 -18.78 3.36 -10.40
CA PHE A 246 -18.39 4.13 -9.21
C PHE A 246 -17.73 5.46 -9.61
N ASP A 247 -17.68 6.40 -8.69
CA ASP A 247 -16.96 7.68 -8.84
C ASP A 247 -15.55 7.59 -8.23
N VAL A 248 -15.48 7.06 -7.00
CA VAL A 248 -14.25 6.98 -6.20
C VAL A 248 -14.06 5.56 -5.67
N ALA A 249 -12.85 5.02 -5.78
CA ALA A 249 -12.46 3.77 -5.13
C ALA A 249 -11.69 4.04 -3.83
N ILE A 250 -12.05 3.39 -2.73
CA ILE A 250 -11.28 3.37 -1.47
C ILE A 250 -10.66 1.98 -1.32
N ILE A 251 -9.33 1.91 -1.26
CA ILE A 251 -8.60 0.65 -1.49
C ILE A 251 -7.66 0.32 -0.32
N GLY A 252 -7.83 -0.87 0.26
CA GLY A 252 -6.91 -1.44 1.25
C GLY A 252 -6.82 -2.96 1.13
N CYS A 253 -5.81 -3.47 0.42
CA CYS A 253 -5.72 -4.89 0.11
C CYS A 253 -4.29 -5.36 -0.17
N GLY A 254 -3.34 -5.03 0.73
CA GLY A 254 -1.95 -5.48 0.61
C GLY A 254 -1.29 -5.08 -0.71
N ALA A 255 -0.53 -5.99 -1.32
CA ALA A 255 0.22 -5.75 -2.56
C ALA A 255 -0.68 -5.34 -3.74
N TYR A 256 -1.97 -5.67 -3.71
CA TYR A 256 -2.92 -5.29 -4.77
C TYR A 256 -3.29 -3.81 -4.74
N GLY A 257 -3.14 -3.14 -3.59
CA GLY A 257 -3.71 -1.82 -3.38
C GLY A 257 -3.16 -0.75 -4.32
N PHE A 258 -1.84 -0.74 -4.54
CA PHE A 258 -1.20 0.25 -5.41
C PHE A 258 -1.57 0.04 -6.89
N PRO A 259 -1.47 -1.18 -7.46
CA PRO A 259 -1.86 -1.40 -8.86
C PRO A 259 -3.36 -1.22 -9.12
N LEU A 260 -4.23 -1.59 -8.19
CA LEU A 260 -5.67 -1.35 -8.33
C LEU A 260 -6.01 0.15 -8.33
N ALA A 261 -5.32 0.95 -7.52
CA ALA A 261 -5.49 2.41 -7.53
C ALA A 261 -5.02 3.02 -8.86
N ALA A 262 -3.90 2.56 -9.43
CA ALA A 262 -3.45 2.97 -10.74
C ALA A 262 -4.45 2.56 -11.84
N ARG A 263 -5.01 1.33 -11.75
CA ARG A 263 -6.04 0.83 -12.66
C ARG A 263 -7.30 1.69 -12.64
N ALA A 264 -7.74 2.15 -11.45
CA ALA A 264 -8.89 3.04 -11.32
C ALA A 264 -8.66 4.38 -12.05
N LYS A 265 -7.47 4.98 -11.90
CA LYS A 265 -7.12 6.19 -12.65
C LYS A 265 -7.10 5.95 -14.17
N ARG A 266 -6.54 4.82 -14.62
CA ARG A 266 -6.57 4.42 -16.04
C ARG A 266 -8.00 4.25 -16.60
N LEU A 267 -8.96 3.83 -15.77
CA LEU A 267 -10.39 3.77 -16.12
C LEU A 267 -11.08 5.15 -16.11
N GLY A 268 -10.34 6.23 -15.84
CA GLY A 268 -10.89 7.57 -15.73
C GLY A 268 -11.60 7.85 -14.39
N LYS A 269 -11.36 7.02 -13.36
CA LYS A 269 -11.97 7.14 -12.03
C LYS A 269 -10.97 7.70 -11.02
N GLN A 270 -11.45 7.98 -9.81
CA GLN A 270 -10.63 8.41 -8.69
C GLN A 270 -10.33 7.24 -7.75
N ALA A 271 -9.15 7.21 -7.13
CA ALA A 271 -8.81 6.21 -6.13
C ALA A 271 -8.03 6.80 -4.95
N VAL A 272 -8.36 6.32 -3.75
CA VAL A 272 -7.64 6.59 -2.51
C VAL A 272 -7.19 5.26 -1.90
N HIS A 273 -5.89 5.02 -1.92
CA HIS A 273 -5.26 3.85 -1.31
C HIS A 273 -4.66 4.19 0.06
N LEU A 274 -5.33 3.78 1.14
CA LEU A 274 -4.90 4.04 2.53
C LEU A 274 -4.11 2.87 3.15
N GLY A 275 -3.88 1.81 2.38
CA GLY A 275 -3.23 0.59 2.88
C GLY A 275 -4.02 -0.04 4.02
N GLY A 276 -3.33 -0.39 5.11
CA GLY A 276 -3.96 -0.99 6.27
C GLY A 276 -4.90 -0.06 7.04
N ALA A 277 -4.75 1.26 6.91
CA ALA A 277 -5.59 2.22 7.62
C ALA A 277 -7.00 2.33 7.02
N THR A 278 -7.26 1.74 5.84
CA THR A 278 -8.58 1.73 5.20
C THR A 278 -9.67 1.22 6.13
N GLN A 279 -9.40 0.17 6.92
CA GLN A 279 -10.41 -0.38 7.83
C GLN A 279 -10.81 0.58 8.96
N LEU A 280 -9.90 1.45 9.38
CA LEU A 280 -10.17 2.41 10.45
C LEU A 280 -11.19 3.46 10.02
N LEU A 281 -11.20 3.83 8.73
CA LEU A 281 -12.22 4.73 8.17
C LEU A 281 -13.65 4.18 8.36
N PHE A 282 -13.80 2.87 8.48
CA PHE A 282 -15.10 2.22 8.70
C PHE A 282 -15.29 1.73 10.14
N GLY A 283 -14.47 2.21 11.08
CA GLY A 283 -14.57 1.81 12.50
C GLY A 283 -14.31 0.32 12.73
N VAL A 284 -13.49 -0.31 11.89
CA VAL A 284 -13.03 -1.68 12.07
C VAL A 284 -11.58 -1.65 12.57
N ASN A 285 -11.35 -2.12 13.78
CA ASN A 285 -10.08 -2.00 14.47
C ASN A 285 -9.26 -3.30 14.39
N GLY A 286 -7.96 -3.18 14.13
CA GLY A 286 -6.99 -4.30 14.15
C GLY A 286 -6.00 -4.17 15.31
N LYS A 287 -5.33 -5.26 15.71
CA LYS A 287 -4.43 -5.27 16.87
C LYS A 287 -3.32 -4.22 16.83
N ARG A 288 -2.85 -3.84 15.63
CA ARG A 288 -1.78 -2.85 15.42
C ARG A 288 -2.06 -1.51 16.09
N TRP A 289 -3.32 -1.09 16.08
CA TRP A 289 -3.71 0.25 16.53
C TRP A 289 -4.17 0.28 17.99
N GLY A 290 -4.10 -0.85 18.71
CA GLY A 290 -4.63 -0.95 20.07
C GLY A 290 -6.16 -0.91 20.09
N ASP A 291 -6.74 -0.34 21.15
CA ASP A 291 -8.18 -0.09 21.27
C ASP A 291 -8.47 1.38 21.00
N ILE A 292 -8.36 1.78 19.73
CA ILE A 292 -8.78 3.10 19.25
C ILE A 292 -10.24 3.06 18.80
N GLY A 293 -10.90 4.22 18.87
CA GLY A 293 -12.30 4.39 18.55
C GLY A 293 -13.22 4.42 19.77
N ASN A 294 -14.53 4.42 19.52
CA ASN A 294 -15.57 4.41 20.56
C ASN A 294 -16.20 3.01 20.69
N GLN A 295 -17.20 2.87 21.57
CA GLN A 295 -17.89 1.58 21.81
C GLN A 295 -18.59 0.97 20.58
N HIS A 296 -18.76 1.71 19.48
CA HIS A 296 -19.40 1.23 18.26
C HIS A 296 -18.42 0.63 17.24
N TRP A 297 -17.11 0.75 17.50
CA TRP A 297 -16.07 0.12 16.69
C TRP A 297 -16.01 -1.38 16.97
N VAL A 298 -15.66 -2.15 15.95
CA VAL A 298 -15.63 -3.61 16.03
C VAL A 298 -14.29 -4.17 15.57
N ARG A 299 -13.98 -5.40 15.98
CA ARG A 299 -12.96 -6.21 15.31
C ARG A 299 -13.57 -6.84 14.04
N PRO A 300 -12.77 -7.14 13.00
CA PRO A 300 -13.28 -7.80 11.80
C PRO A 300 -13.91 -9.17 12.14
N LEU A 301 -14.89 -9.57 11.34
CA LEU A 301 -15.63 -10.81 11.52
C LEU A 301 -14.69 -12.03 11.51
N PRO A 302 -15.01 -13.10 12.26
CA PRO A 302 -14.18 -14.30 12.27
C PRO A 302 -13.96 -14.92 10.88
N GLU A 303 -14.97 -14.89 10.01
CA GLU A 303 -14.86 -15.39 8.63
C GLU A 303 -13.98 -14.54 7.71
N GLU A 304 -13.64 -13.32 8.12
CA GLU A 304 -12.74 -12.41 7.40
C GLU A 304 -11.28 -12.56 7.87
N ARG A 305 -11.01 -13.54 8.75
CA ARG A 305 -9.67 -13.92 9.21
C ARG A 305 -9.12 -15.02 8.31
N PRO A 306 -8.12 -14.74 7.47
CA PRO A 306 -7.50 -15.78 6.66
C PRO A 306 -6.72 -16.74 7.56
N PRO A 307 -6.57 -18.02 7.16
CA PRO A 307 -5.74 -18.98 7.88
C PRO A 307 -4.32 -18.45 8.14
N GLY A 308 -3.84 -18.54 9.38
CA GLY A 308 -2.49 -18.15 9.76
C GLY A 308 -2.25 -16.64 9.88
N PHE A 309 -3.32 -15.82 9.92
CA PHE A 309 -3.24 -14.38 10.06
C PHE A 309 -2.42 -13.92 11.30
N GLU A 310 -2.41 -14.72 12.36
CA GLU A 310 -1.65 -14.46 13.59
C GLU A 310 -0.14 -14.41 13.33
N THR A 311 0.32 -15.12 12.29
CA THR A 311 1.72 -15.08 11.86
C THR A 311 2.08 -13.77 11.17
N ILE A 312 1.10 -12.97 10.75
CA ILE A 312 1.30 -11.66 10.13
C ILE A 312 1.31 -10.60 11.22
N GLU A 313 2.52 -10.34 11.73
CA GLU A 313 2.78 -9.31 12.74
C GLU A 313 1.86 -9.48 13.98
N GLY A 314 1.62 -10.72 14.40
CA GLY A 314 0.79 -11.03 15.57
C GLY A 314 -0.71 -10.85 15.34
N GLY A 315 -1.16 -10.87 14.08
CA GLY A 315 -2.54 -10.61 13.68
C GLY A 315 -2.86 -9.12 13.58
N CYS A 316 -1.89 -8.29 13.16
CA CYS A 316 -1.94 -6.84 13.25
C CYS A 316 -3.20 -6.15 12.67
N TYR A 317 -3.81 -6.73 11.63
CA TYR A 317 -5.00 -6.19 10.97
C TYR A 317 -6.32 -6.71 11.56
N TRP A 318 -6.28 -7.74 12.40
CA TRP A 318 -7.43 -8.42 13.00
C TRP A 318 -7.50 -8.18 14.50
#